data_AF-A0A852S1T5-F1
#
_entry.id   AF-A0A852S1T5-F1
#
_cell.length_a   1.000
_cell.length_b   1.000
_cell.length_c   1.000
_cell.angle_alpha   90.00
_cell.angle_beta   90.00
_cell.angle_gamma   90.00
#
_symmetry.space_group_name_H-M   'P 1'
#
loop_
_entity.id
_entity.type
_entity.pdbx_description
1 polymer ?
#
loop_
_entity_poly.entity_id
_entity_poly.type
_entity_poly.pdbx_seq_one_letter_code
_entity_poly.pdbx_strand_id
1 'polypeptide(L)'
;MGVVCIVLPLWLRVPVSFAWSTPGAALLVAAAGTTGDFGAAIGAFLVCGALIVVCALWPALGRAITRIPKPIASAMLAGILFPICLAPVTAAIEQPWVAVPMILVWLLLVRLAPRWAVPAAMLVAAIGIGVIAGPSAFTGDAIVPRLEFVAPVFDPFVIVSLGVPLFIVTMAGQNVPGFAVLSTFGYSPAPRPVLLASGAATVGGALFGGHAVNLAAITAAIMASPEANPDPAKRWVATLTSGVGYIVLGLGAGVATALVTASPPIIITAVAGLALLGALTTSIGAALDDARHRLTAIATFLVTASGVAVAGIGSAFWGLVVGGIVMLWTTRRPRTEPDA
;
A
#
# COMPACT_ATOMS: atom_id res chain seq x y z
N MET A 1 11.98 0.15 -6.16
CA MET A 1 11.20 1.29 -6.71
C MET A 1 12.07 2.32 -7.43
N GLY A 2 13.07 2.92 -6.76
CA GLY A 2 13.91 3.96 -7.37
C GLY A 2 14.46 3.59 -8.76
N VAL A 3 15.05 2.38 -8.88
CA VAL A 3 15.58 1.87 -10.16
C VAL A 3 14.52 1.85 -11.27
N VAL A 4 13.33 1.30 -11.02
CA VAL A 4 12.28 1.23 -12.05
C VAL A 4 11.70 2.61 -12.40
N CYS A 5 11.65 3.54 -11.44
CA CYS A 5 11.30 4.94 -11.68
C CYS A 5 12.37 5.73 -12.46
N ILE A 6 13.60 5.21 -12.56
CA ILE A 6 14.65 5.80 -13.40
C ILE A 6 14.62 5.15 -14.79
N VAL A 7 14.70 3.82 -14.84
CA VAL A 7 14.91 3.07 -16.08
C VAL A 7 13.71 3.16 -17.02
N LEU A 8 12.48 2.94 -16.54
CA LEU A 8 11.31 2.93 -17.42
C LEU A 8 10.98 4.31 -18.01
N PRO A 9 10.98 5.41 -17.23
CA PRO A 9 10.75 6.74 -17.79
C PRO A 9 11.83 7.17 -18.78
N LEU A 10 13.10 6.78 -18.58
CA LEU A 10 14.17 7.02 -19.55
C LEU A 10 13.95 6.27 -20.87
N TRP A 11 13.50 5.03 -20.79
CA TRP A 11 13.30 4.17 -21.95
C TRP A 11 12.01 4.49 -22.71
N LEU A 12 10.88 4.57 -22.00
CA LEU A 12 9.55 4.79 -22.58
C LEU A 12 9.24 6.26 -22.86
N ARG A 13 9.98 7.20 -22.25
CA ARG A 13 9.69 8.65 -22.28
C ARG A 13 8.28 9.00 -21.81
N VAL A 14 7.76 8.21 -20.87
CA VAL A 14 6.45 8.37 -20.22
C VAL A 14 6.67 8.49 -18.69
N PRO A 15 5.92 9.34 -17.97
CA PRO A 15 6.02 9.49 -16.50
C PRO A 15 5.44 8.30 -15.71
N VAL A 16 5.90 7.07 -16.02
CA VAL A 16 5.45 5.84 -15.36
C VAL A 16 6.04 5.73 -13.95
N SER A 17 5.28 6.19 -12.94
CA SER A 17 5.69 6.18 -11.54
C SER A 17 5.42 4.87 -10.84
N PHE A 18 6.39 4.40 -10.05
CA PHE A 18 6.23 3.27 -9.16
C PHE A 18 6.43 3.68 -7.69
N ALA A 19 5.66 3.06 -6.81
CA ALA A 19 5.84 3.13 -5.37
C ALA A 19 5.57 1.76 -4.75
N TRP A 20 5.67 1.69 -3.42
CA TRP A 20 5.32 0.50 -2.68
C TRP A 20 3.81 0.38 -2.57
N SER A 21 3.32 -0.84 -2.43
CA SER A 21 1.92 -1.08 -2.12
C SER A 21 1.65 -0.62 -0.69
N THR A 22 1.15 0.60 -0.52
CA THR A 22 0.71 1.10 0.79
C THR A 22 -0.32 0.15 1.44
N PRO A 23 -1.33 -0.34 0.68
CA PRO A 23 -2.16 -1.46 1.14
C PRO A 23 -1.39 -2.71 1.57
N GLY A 24 -0.32 -3.04 0.85
CA GLY A 24 0.50 -4.21 1.12
C GLY A 24 1.30 -4.09 2.42
N ALA A 25 1.82 -2.90 2.72
CA ALA A 25 2.42 -2.62 4.01
C ALA A 25 1.42 -2.79 5.16
N ALA A 26 0.19 -2.30 4.97
CA ALA A 26 -0.87 -2.45 5.95
C ALA A 26 -1.30 -3.92 6.16
N LEU A 27 -1.37 -4.69 5.07
CA LEU A 27 -1.64 -6.12 5.10
C LEU A 27 -0.58 -6.89 5.87
N LEU A 28 0.69 -6.46 5.81
CA LEU A 28 1.77 -7.06 6.58
C LEU A 28 1.64 -6.85 8.08
N VAL A 29 1.30 -5.64 8.49
CA VAL A 29 1.03 -5.33 9.90
C VAL A 29 -0.11 -6.20 10.43
N ALA A 30 -1.17 -6.38 9.63
CA ALA A 30 -2.28 -7.25 9.98
C ALA A 30 -1.89 -8.74 10.04
N ALA A 31 -1.02 -9.20 9.13
CA ALA A 31 -0.59 -10.58 9.05
C ALA A 31 0.48 -10.96 10.09
N ALA A 32 1.23 -9.98 10.62
CA ALA A 32 2.34 -10.19 11.55
C ALA A 32 1.95 -11.01 12.79
N GLY A 33 0.70 -10.89 13.27
CA GLY A 33 0.19 -11.68 14.40
C GLY A 33 -0.08 -13.16 14.09
N THR A 34 -0.02 -13.58 12.83
CA THR A 34 -0.41 -14.94 12.39
C THR A 34 0.72 -15.75 11.76
N THR A 35 1.71 -15.10 11.14
CA THR A 35 2.77 -15.79 10.40
C THR A 35 3.96 -16.18 11.27
N GLY A 36 4.35 -15.35 12.25
CA GLY A 36 5.48 -15.60 13.16
C GLY A 36 6.87 -15.69 12.50
N ASP A 37 6.93 -15.85 11.17
CA ASP A 37 8.14 -15.98 10.36
C ASP A 37 8.13 -14.95 9.21
N PHE A 38 9.16 -14.10 9.18
CA PHE A 38 9.33 -13.11 8.12
C PHE A 38 9.72 -13.76 6.79
N GLY A 39 10.44 -14.89 6.80
CA GLY A 39 10.78 -15.65 5.59
C GLY A 39 9.54 -16.14 4.84
N ALA A 40 8.49 -16.54 5.58
CA ALA A 40 7.20 -16.90 4.99
C ALA A 40 6.51 -15.71 4.29
N ALA A 41 6.62 -14.51 4.87
CA ALA A 41 6.13 -13.29 4.23
C ALA A 41 6.91 -12.97 2.95
N ILE A 42 8.25 -13.15 2.95
CA ILE A 42 9.07 -13.04 1.73
C ILE A 42 8.60 -14.02 0.65
N GLY A 43 8.35 -15.28 1.00
CA GLY A 43 7.78 -16.27 0.08
C GLY A 43 6.47 -15.81 -0.55
N ALA A 44 5.56 -15.24 0.25
CA ALA A 44 4.31 -14.67 -0.25
C ALA A 44 4.52 -13.44 -1.17
N PHE A 45 5.51 -12.58 -0.90
CA PHE A 45 5.84 -11.46 -1.79
C PHE A 45 6.41 -11.92 -3.13
N LEU A 46 7.27 -12.94 -3.11
CA LEU A 46 7.80 -13.56 -4.33
C LEU A 46 6.67 -14.11 -5.18
N VAL A 47 5.70 -14.81 -4.57
CA VAL A 47 4.51 -15.30 -5.27
C VAL A 47 3.67 -14.14 -5.81
N CYS A 48 3.44 -13.09 -5.03
CA CYS A 48 2.74 -11.89 -5.51
C CYS A 48 3.44 -11.28 -6.74
N GLY A 49 4.76 -11.09 -6.67
CA GLY A 49 5.55 -10.56 -7.79
C GLY A 49 5.51 -11.47 -9.01
N ALA A 50 5.59 -12.78 -8.82
CA ALA A 50 5.45 -13.78 -9.88
C ALA A 50 4.07 -13.72 -10.54
N LEU A 51 2.99 -13.60 -9.78
CA LEU A 51 1.63 -13.44 -10.31
C LEU A 51 1.50 -12.17 -11.16
N ILE A 52 2.14 -11.06 -10.76
CA ILE A 52 2.19 -9.83 -11.57
C ILE A 52 2.93 -10.08 -12.90
N VAL A 53 4.08 -10.77 -12.86
CA VAL A 53 4.83 -11.16 -14.07
C VAL A 53 3.96 -12.03 -14.99
N VAL A 54 3.28 -13.04 -14.45
CA VAL A 54 2.39 -13.91 -15.23
C VAL A 54 1.28 -13.10 -15.90
N CYS A 55 0.70 -12.10 -15.22
CA CYS A 55 -0.32 -11.22 -15.81
C CYS A 55 0.23 -10.34 -16.92
N ALA A 56 1.49 -9.92 -16.81
CA ALA A 56 2.18 -9.16 -17.85
C ALA A 56 2.41 -10.00 -19.11
N LEU A 57 2.71 -11.30 -18.93
CA LEU A 57 2.98 -12.25 -20.02
C LEU A 57 1.69 -12.86 -20.60
N TRP A 58 0.61 -12.91 -19.82
CA TRP A 58 -0.66 -13.51 -20.21
C TRP A 58 -1.82 -12.49 -20.16
N PRO A 59 -2.09 -11.77 -21.26
CA PRO A 59 -3.09 -10.70 -21.30
C PRO A 59 -4.51 -11.13 -20.93
N ALA A 60 -4.87 -12.40 -21.16
CA ALA A 60 -6.17 -12.93 -20.76
C ALA A 60 -6.33 -12.97 -19.23
N LEU A 61 -5.27 -13.32 -18.49
CA LEU A 61 -5.26 -13.30 -17.03
C LEU A 61 -5.31 -11.85 -16.51
N GLY A 62 -4.57 -10.93 -17.15
CA GLY A 62 -4.66 -9.50 -16.85
C GLY A 62 -6.09 -8.97 -16.97
N ARG A 63 -6.81 -9.36 -18.05
CA ARG A 63 -8.24 -9.02 -18.24
C ARG A 63 -9.17 -9.69 -17.22
N ALA A 64 -8.82 -10.86 -16.70
CA ALA A 64 -9.62 -11.51 -15.66
C ALA A 64 -9.54 -10.72 -14.34
N ILE A 65 -8.37 -10.19 -13.99
CA ILE A 65 -8.17 -9.41 -12.76
C ILE A 65 -8.86 -8.05 -12.81
N THR A 66 -8.96 -7.43 -14.00
CA THR A 66 -9.79 -6.22 -14.17
C THR A 66 -11.28 -6.46 -13.90
N ARG A 67 -11.74 -7.72 -13.75
CA ARG A 67 -13.12 -8.05 -13.39
C ARG A 67 -13.36 -8.11 -11.87
N ILE A 68 -12.32 -7.96 -11.04
CA ILE A 68 -12.50 -7.89 -9.59
C ILE A 68 -13.36 -6.66 -9.29
N PRO A 69 -14.54 -6.81 -8.66
CA PRO A 69 -15.43 -5.69 -8.42
C PRO A 69 -14.77 -4.63 -7.55
N LYS A 70 -14.75 -3.38 -8.04
CA LYS A 70 -14.23 -2.21 -7.34
C LYS A 70 -14.74 -2.10 -5.89
N PRO A 71 -16.03 -2.35 -5.57
CA PRO A 71 -16.53 -2.29 -4.20
C PRO A 71 -15.83 -3.28 -3.25
N ILE A 72 -15.57 -4.52 -3.71
CA ILE A 72 -14.91 -5.56 -2.90
C ILE A 72 -13.45 -5.18 -2.64
N ALA A 73 -12.71 -4.79 -3.69
CA ALA A 73 -11.30 -4.42 -3.55
C ALA A 73 -11.13 -3.19 -2.64
N SER A 74 -11.99 -2.18 -2.79
CA SER A 74 -11.95 -0.96 -1.98
C SER A 74 -12.38 -1.23 -0.53
N ALA A 75 -13.37 -2.08 -0.31
CA ALA A 75 -13.82 -2.47 1.03
C ALA A 75 -12.76 -3.28 1.78
N MET A 76 -12.09 -4.22 1.12
CA MET A 76 -10.99 -4.98 1.72
C MET A 76 -9.85 -4.03 2.09
N LEU A 77 -9.49 -3.10 1.20
CA LEU A 77 -8.48 -2.09 1.52
C LEU A 77 -8.88 -1.26 2.75
N ALA A 78 -10.11 -0.75 2.79
CA ALA A 78 -10.62 -0.02 3.94
C ALA A 78 -10.55 -0.87 5.23
N GLY A 79 -10.89 -2.16 5.16
CA GLY A 79 -10.83 -3.08 6.30
C GLY A 79 -9.41 -3.30 6.81
N ILE A 80 -8.42 -3.43 5.92
CA ILE A 80 -6.99 -3.57 6.29
C ILE A 80 -6.47 -2.29 6.95
N LEU A 81 -6.87 -1.12 6.42
CA LEU A 81 -6.40 0.18 6.93
C LEU A 81 -7.05 0.58 8.25
N PHE A 82 -8.26 0.11 8.53
CA PHE A 82 -9.05 0.55 9.68
C PHE A 82 -8.35 0.35 11.03
N PRO A 83 -7.81 -0.83 11.37
CA PRO A 83 -7.07 -1.01 12.63
C PRO A 83 -5.86 -0.08 12.77
N ILE A 84 -5.15 0.19 11.68
CA ILE A 84 -3.98 1.08 11.67
C ILE A 84 -4.42 2.53 11.89
N CYS A 85 -5.55 2.93 11.30
CA CYS A 85 -6.12 4.27 11.50
C CYS A 85 -6.73 4.47 12.89
N LEU A 86 -6.99 3.40 13.64
CA LEU A 86 -7.36 3.47 15.06
C LEU A 86 -6.15 3.72 15.97
N ALA A 87 -4.94 3.35 15.54
CA ALA A 87 -3.72 3.43 16.35
C ALA A 87 -3.41 4.82 16.94
N PRO A 88 -3.67 5.96 16.25
CA PRO A 88 -3.51 7.28 16.87
C PRO A 88 -4.38 7.48 18.11
N VAL A 89 -5.61 6.96 18.09
CA VAL A 89 -6.56 7.09 19.21
C VAL A 89 -6.09 6.24 20.39
N THR A 90 -5.66 5.00 20.15
CA THR A 90 -5.14 4.12 21.22
C THR A 90 -3.81 4.63 21.76
N ALA A 91 -2.92 5.14 20.89
CA ALA A 91 -1.66 5.77 21.29
C ALA A 91 -1.87 6.99 22.18
N ALA A 92 -2.93 7.78 21.95
CA ALA A 92 -3.26 8.92 22.80
C ALA A 92 -3.60 8.52 24.25
N ILE A 93 -4.03 7.28 24.47
CA ILE A 93 -4.33 6.72 25.79
C ILE A 93 -3.08 6.07 26.39
N GLU A 94 -2.38 5.25 25.61
CA GLU A 94 -1.23 4.45 26.08
C GLU A 94 0.05 5.28 26.26
N GLN A 95 0.27 6.28 25.38
CA GLN A 95 1.49 7.09 25.31
C GLN A 95 1.15 8.58 25.08
N PRO A 96 0.36 9.20 25.98
CA PRO A 96 -0.23 10.53 25.76
C PRO A 96 0.83 11.60 25.49
N TRP A 97 1.97 11.54 26.17
CA TRP A 97 3.04 12.54 26.09
C TRP A 97 3.68 12.66 24.70
N VAL A 98 3.66 11.60 23.90
CA VAL A 98 4.18 11.62 22.52
C VAL A 98 3.04 11.68 21.51
N ALA A 99 1.99 10.89 21.72
CA ALA A 99 0.90 10.76 20.77
C ALA A 99 0.04 12.02 20.67
N VAL A 100 -0.32 12.66 21.80
CA VAL A 100 -1.20 13.84 21.78
C VAL A 100 -0.54 15.03 21.07
N PRO A 101 0.72 15.42 21.38
CA PRO A 101 1.39 16.50 20.63
C PRO A 101 1.49 16.22 19.13
N MET A 102 1.83 14.98 18.76
CA MET A 102 1.89 14.55 17.36
C MET A 102 0.53 14.71 16.65
N ILE A 103 -0.56 14.26 17.27
CA ILE A 103 -1.92 14.37 16.72
C ILE A 103 -2.35 15.84 16.60
N LEU A 104 -2.04 16.68 17.59
CA LEU A 104 -2.38 18.10 17.56
C LEU A 104 -1.65 18.84 16.44
N VAL A 105 -0.35 18.58 16.26
CA VAL A 105 0.45 19.16 15.18
C VAL A 105 -0.07 18.70 13.82
N TRP A 106 -0.39 17.41 13.68
CA TRP A 106 -1.03 16.89 12.48
C TRP A 106 -2.36 17.63 12.20
N LEU A 107 -3.24 17.72 13.19
CA LEU A 107 -4.57 18.34 13.05
C LEU A 107 -4.47 19.81 12.62
N LEU A 108 -3.57 20.57 13.25
CA LEU A 108 -3.32 21.96 12.91
C LEU A 108 -2.84 22.10 11.47
N LEU A 109 -1.89 21.27 11.05
CA LEU A 109 -1.29 21.34 9.72
C LEU A 109 -2.19 20.76 8.63
N VAL A 110 -3.08 19.82 8.93
CA VAL A 110 -4.12 19.41 7.96
C VAL A 110 -4.96 20.61 7.53
N ARG A 111 -5.19 21.58 8.42
CA ARG A 111 -5.92 22.81 8.08
C ARG A 111 -5.05 23.88 7.42
N LEU A 112 -3.82 24.07 7.88
CA LEU A 112 -2.96 25.20 7.49
C LEU A 112 -2.00 24.88 6.35
N ALA A 113 -1.45 23.67 6.33
CA ALA A 113 -0.47 23.23 5.35
C ALA A 113 -0.52 21.70 5.16
N PRO A 114 -1.56 21.16 4.49
CA PRO A 114 -1.84 19.71 4.45
C PRO A 114 -0.64 18.84 4.05
N ARG A 115 0.17 19.32 3.09
CA ARG A 115 1.40 18.66 2.61
C ARG A 115 2.46 18.41 3.70
N TRP A 116 2.44 19.18 4.79
CA TRP A 116 3.40 19.09 5.89
C TRP A 116 2.84 18.37 7.13
N ALA A 117 1.55 18.03 7.15
CA ALA A 117 0.91 17.47 8.34
C ALA A 117 1.55 16.16 8.81
N VAL A 118 1.73 15.21 7.90
CA VAL A 118 2.34 13.90 8.22
C VAL A 118 3.85 14.03 8.49
N PRO A 119 4.67 14.72 7.67
CA PRO A 119 6.08 14.93 7.99
C PRO A 119 6.31 15.59 9.36
N ALA A 120 5.51 16.60 9.71
CA ALA A 120 5.63 17.29 11.00
C ALA A 120 5.19 16.40 12.16
N ALA A 121 4.11 15.62 12.01
CA ALA A 121 3.70 14.64 13.01
C ALA A 121 4.80 13.59 13.26
N MET A 122 5.40 13.07 12.19
CA MET A 122 6.52 12.14 12.26
C MET A 122 7.74 12.77 12.94
N LEU A 123 8.03 14.05 12.68
CA LEU A 123 9.11 14.77 13.36
C LEU A 123 8.85 14.89 14.87
N VAL A 124 7.62 15.24 15.27
CA VAL A 124 7.23 15.31 16.69
C VAL A 124 7.35 13.95 17.36
N ALA A 125 6.91 12.88 16.70
CA ALA A 125 7.08 11.52 17.18
C ALA A 125 8.57 11.17 17.34
N ALA A 126 9.40 11.48 16.34
CA ALA A 126 10.82 11.19 16.36
C ALA A 126 11.55 11.93 17.49
N ILE A 127 11.21 13.20 17.74
CA ILE A 127 11.74 13.97 18.87
C ILE A 127 11.30 13.33 20.19
N GLY A 128 10.02 12.97 20.33
CA GLY A 128 9.50 12.29 21.53
C GLY A 128 10.21 10.97 21.81
N ILE A 129 10.40 10.14 20.78
CA ILE A 129 11.16 8.88 20.87
C ILE A 129 12.60 9.16 21.27
N GLY A 130 13.26 10.14 20.66
CA GLY A 130 14.64 10.50 20.98
C GLY A 130 14.84 10.96 22.43
N VAL A 131 13.86 11.69 22.98
CA VAL A 131 13.87 12.11 24.40
C VAL A 131 13.73 10.90 25.33
N ILE A 132 12.89 9.92 24.99
CA ILE A 132 12.66 8.71 25.80
C ILE A 132 13.84 7.75 25.73
N ALA A 133 14.35 7.49 24.51
CA ALA A 133 15.39 6.50 24.26
C ALA A 133 16.81 7.00 24.58
N GLY A 134 17.01 8.32 24.61
CA GLY A 134 18.30 8.96 24.86
C GLY A 134 19.27 8.91 23.66
N PRO A 135 20.43 9.59 23.76
CA PRO A 135 21.35 9.81 22.63
C PRO A 135 22.04 8.52 22.11
N SER A 136 22.19 7.51 22.97
CA SER A 136 22.86 6.25 22.64
C SER A 136 22.09 5.36 21.66
N ALA A 137 20.80 5.62 21.45
CA ALA A 137 19.96 4.86 20.51
C ALA A 137 20.32 5.11 19.03
N PHE A 138 21.07 6.17 18.73
CA PHE A 138 21.33 6.64 17.35
C PHE A 138 22.82 6.68 16.97
N THR A 139 23.67 5.90 17.65
CA THR A 139 25.13 5.91 17.42
C THR A 139 25.67 4.61 16.81
N GLY A 140 26.76 4.73 16.05
CA GLY A 140 27.58 3.59 15.61
C GLY A 140 27.06 2.86 14.36
N ASP A 141 27.33 1.55 14.28
CA ASP A 141 26.95 0.68 13.17
C ASP A 141 25.43 0.59 12.91
N ALA A 142 24.60 1.02 13.87
CA ALA A 142 23.14 0.90 13.82
C ALA A 142 22.47 1.79 12.75
N ILE A 143 23.11 2.88 12.33
CA ILE A 143 22.54 3.83 11.36
C ILE A 143 23.03 3.61 9.91
N VAL A 144 23.99 2.70 9.72
CA VAL A 144 24.52 2.39 8.38
C VAL A 144 23.52 1.46 7.66
N PRO A 145 22.98 1.85 6.50
CA PRO A 145 22.07 0.99 5.75
C PRO A 145 22.84 -0.25 5.27
N ARG A 146 22.30 -1.44 5.56
CA ARG A 146 22.85 -2.72 5.08
C ARG A 146 21.79 -3.42 4.24
N LEU A 147 22.23 -4.03 3.14
CA LEU A 147 21.38 -4.87 2.32
C LEU A 147 21.45 -6.29 2.88
N GLU A 148 20.38 -6.70 3.57
CA GLU A 148 20.30 -8.02 4.21
C GLU A 148 19.45 -8.97 3.37
N PHE A 149 20.03 -10.11 3.00
CA PHE A 149 19.31 -11.15 2.30
C PHE A 149 18.47 -11.97 3.28
N VAL A 150 17.18 -12.11 2.99
CA VAL A 150 16.26 -12.95 3.78
C VAL A 150 15.84 -14.14 2.93
N ALA A 151 16.17 -15.35 3.39
CA ALA A 151 15.80 -16.57 2.70
C ALA A 151 14.27 -16.76 2.70
N PRO A 152 13.65 -17.02 1.54
CA PRO A 152 12.21 -17.23 1.46
C PRO A 152 11.81 -18.59 2.03
N VAL A 153 10.69 -18.61 2.75
CA VAL A 153 9.98 -19.83 3.16
C VAL A 153 8.65 -19.88 2.41
N PHE A 154 8.35 -20.99 1.75
CA PHE A 154 7.11 -21.15 0.99
C PHE A 154 6.07 -21.88 1.82
N ASP A 155 5.38 -21.12 2.67
CA ASP A 155 4.21 -21.61 3.40
C ASP A 155 2.93 -21.39 2.56
N PRO A 156 2.21 -22.44 2.14
CA PRO A 156 0.97 -22.31 1.36
C PRO A 156 -0.11 -21.46 2.05
N PHE A 157 -0.25 -21.54 3.37
CA PHE A 157 -1.24 -20.78 4.12
C PHE A 157 -0.91 -19.29 4.10
N VAL A 158 0.37 -18.94 4.29
CA VAL A 158 0.83 -17.54 4.21
C VAL A 158 0.70 -17.01 2.79
N ILE A 159 1.01 -17.81 1.77
CA ILE A 159 0.83 -17.42 0.37
C ILE A 159 -0.64 -17.08 0.05
N VAL A 160 -1.58 -17.90 0.53
CA VAL A 160 -3.02 -17.66 0.33
C VAL A 160 -3.53 -16.50 1.19
N SER A 161 -3.06 -16.39 2.43
CA SER A 161 -3.47 -15.36 3.40
C SER A 161 -2.94 -13.96 3.07
N LEU A 162 -1.70 -13.87 2.59
CA LEU A 162 -0.96 -12.63 2.38
C LEU A 162 -0.69 -12.38 0.90
N GLY A 163 -0.11 -13.36 0.19
CA GLY A 163 0.34 -13.19 -1.19
C GLY A 163 -0.79 -12.92 -2.18
N VAL A 164 -1.88 -13.68 -2.08
CA VAL A 164 -3.06 -13.52 -2.96
C VAL A 164 -3.80 -12.20 -2.71
N PRO A 165 -4.16 -11.82 -1.47
CA PRO A 165 -4.76 -10.50 -1.20
C PRO A 165 -3.83 -9.35 -1.59
N LEU A 166 -2.53 -9.45 -1.31
CA LEU A 166 -1.54 -8.45 -1.71
C LEU A 166 -1.56 -8.24 -3.23
N PHE A 167 -1.55 -9.32 -3.99
CA PHE A 167 -1.63 -9.29 -5.45
C PHE A 167 -2.92 -8.63 -5.93
N ILE A 168 -4.07 -9.01 -5.37
CA ILE A 168 -5.38 -8.48 -5.77
C ILE A 168 -5.48 -6.99 -5.49
N VAL A 169 -5.11 -6.53 -4.29
CA VAL A 169 -5.17 -5.09 -3.96
C VAL A 169 -4.18 -4.32 -4.81
N THR A 170 -3.00 -4.87 -5.05
CA THR A 170 -1.98 -4.22 -5.87
C THR A 170 -2.47 -4.06 -7.31
N MET A 171 -3.09 -5.08 -7.89
CA MET A 171 -3.60 -5.01 -9.25
C MET A 171 -4.83 -4.11 -9.37
N ALA A 172 -5.86 -4.35 -8.56
CA ALA A 172 -7.13 -3.63 -8.65
C ALA A 172 -7.05 -2.20 -8.09
N GLY A 173 -6.27 -1.98 -7.03
CA GLY A 173 -6.18 -0.70 -6.33
C GLY A 173 -5.09 0.23 -6.85
N GLN A 174 -4.03 -0.29 -7.49
CA GLN A 174 -2.88 0.53 -7.88
C GLN A 174 -2.54 0.39 -9.37
N ASN A 175 -2.26 -0.81 -9.87
CA ASN A 175 -1.84 -0.98 -11.26
C ASN A 175 -2.92 -0.56 -12.27
N VAL A 176 -4.16 -1.05 -12.12
CA VAL A 176 -5.26 -0.71 -13.04
C VAL A 176 -5.60 0.79 -12.98
N PRO A 177 -5.82 1.40 -11.80
CA PRO A 177 -6.00 2.85 -11.70
C PRO A 177 -4.81 3.66 -12.21
N GLY A 178 -3.58 3.18 -12.02
CA GLY A 178 -2.37 3.84 -12.50
C GLY A 178 -2.34 3.97 -14.03
N PHE A 179 -2.74 2.93 -14.77
CA PHE A 179 -2.91 3.04 -16.22
C PHE A 179 -4.05 3.99 -16.60
N ALA A 180 -5.18 3.94 -15.89
CA ALA A 180 -6.31 4.83 -16.15
C ALA A 180 -5.91 6.30 -15.97
N VAL A 181 -5.20 6.63 -14.89
CA VAL A 181 -4.67 7.99 -14.64
C VAL A 181 -3.72 8.43 -15.74
N LEU A 182 -2.77 7.60 -16.15
CA LEU A 182 -1.85 7.97 -17.25
C LEU A 182 -2.63 8.28 -18.55
N SER A 183 -3.67 7.51 -18.84
CA SER A 183 -4.49 7.72 -20.03
C SER A 183 -5.27 9.03 -20.01
N THR A 184 -5.69 9.53 -18.83
CA THR A 184 -6.35 10.85 -18.73
C THR A 184 -5.42 12.01 -19.07
N PHE A 185 -4.10 11.79 -18.99
CA PHE A 185 -3.07 12.77 -19.41
C PHE A 185 -2.51 12.49 -20.81
N GLY A 186 -3.13 11.60 -21.58
CA GLY A 186 -2.73 11.27 -22.96
C GLY A 186 -1.59 10.25 -23.06
N TYR A 187 -1.19 9.60 -21.97
CA TYR A 187 -0.16 8.56 -21.99
C TYR A 187 -0.77 7.16 -21.95
N SER A 188 -0.49 6.35 -22.98
CA SER A 188 -0.97 4.97 -23.10
C SER A 188 0.19 3.97 -23.22
N PRO A 189 1.04 3.82 -22.19
CA PRO A 189 2.14 2.86 -22.25
C PRO A 189 1.61 1.43 -22.36
N ALA A 190 2.30 0.59 -23.13
CA ALA A 190 1.95 -0.83 -23.22
C ALA A 190 1.98 -1.47 -21.82
N PRO A 191 0.94 -2.22 -21.39
CA PRO A 191 0.90 -2.77 -20.03
C PRO A 191 2.03 -3.76 -19.70
N ARG A 192 2.46 -4.55 -20.69
CA ARG A 192 3.45 -5.62 -20.51
C ARG A 192 4.78 -5.14 -19.90
N PRO A 193 5.53 -4.18 -20.48
CA PRO A 193 6.80 -3.73 -19.89
C PRO A 193 6.64 -3.12 -18.48
N VAL A 194 5.54 -2.40 -18.25
CA VAL A 194 5.24 -1.75 -16.97
C VAL A 194 4.97 -2.80 -15.88
N LEU A 195 4.12 -3.79 -16.17
CA LEU A 195 3.80 -4.87 -15.24
C LEU A 195 4.99 -5.82 -15.03
N LEU A 196 5.78 -6.11 -16.07
CA LEU A 196 7.02 -6.88 -15.92
C LEU A 196 8.00 -6.18 -14.98
N ALA A 197 8.17 -4.86 -15.11
CA ALA A 197 9.04 -4.10 -14.21
C ALA A 197 8.50 -4.09 -12.77
N SER A 198 7.19 -3.93 -12.57
CA SER A 198 6.53 -4.03 -11.26
C SER A 198 6.74 -5.40 -10.60
N GLY A 199 6.48 -6.48 -11.34
CA GLY A 199 6.66 -7.85 -10.86
C GLY A 199 8.12 -8.19 -10.59
N ALA A 200 9.03 -7.86 -11.51
CA ALA A 200 10.46 -8.10 -11.34
C ALA A 200 11.06 -7.28 -10.18
N ALA A 201 10.66 -6.01 -10.02
CA ALA A 201 11.07 -5.20 -8.88
C ALA A 201 10.51 -5.73 -7.55
N THR A 202 9.32 -6.32 -7.56
CA THR A 202 8.75 -6.99 -6.39
C THR A 202 9.55 -8.25 -6.05
N VAL A 203 9.82 -9.12 -7.02
CA VAL A 203 10.60 -10.35 -6.81
C VAL A 203 12.01 -10.04 -6.33
N GLY A 204 12.71 -9.12 -6.99
CA GLY A 204 14.06 -8.72 -6.60
C GLY A 204 14.10 -7.99 -5.26
N GLY A 205 13.10 -7.15 -4.97
CA GLY A 205 12.99 -6.44 -3.69
C GLY A 205 12.64 -7.35 -2.51
N ALA A 206 11.82 -8.39 -2.74
CA ALA A 206 11.36 -9.32 -1.71
C ALA A 206 12.51 -9.99 -0.97
N LEU A 207 13.54 -10.43 -1.68
CA LEU A 207 14.71 -11.07 -1.09
C LEU A 207 15.50 -10.18 -0.11
N PHE A 208 15.21 -8.88 -0.09
CA PHE A 208 15.81 -7.89 0.79
C PHE A 208 14.76 -7.15 1.64
N GLY A 209 13.61 -7.79 1.92
CA GLY A 209 12.55 -7.24 2.77
C GLY A 209 11.56 -6.30 2.08
N GLY A 210 11.73 -6.01 0.79
CA GLY A 210 10.81 -5.17 0.03
C GLY A 210 9.54 -5.91 -0.39
N HIS A 211 8.36 -5.36 -0.08
CA HIS A 211 7.10 -5.95 -0.54
C HIS A 211 6.69 -5.45 -1.95
N ALA A 212 5.42 -5.65 -2.33
CA ALA A 212 4.93 -5.33 -3.67
C ALA A 212 5.24 -3.90 -4.15
N VAL A 213 5.84 -3.80 -5.34
CA VAL A 213 6.12 -2.57 -6.09
C VAL A 213 5.12 -2.44 -7.23
N ASN A 214 4.47 -1.30 -7.38
CA ASN A 214 3.35 -1.09 -8.31
C ASN A 214 3.26 0.34 -8.82
N LEU A 215 2.38 0.57 -9.79
CA LEU A 215 2.09 1.91 -10.27
C LEU A 215 1.49 2.76 -9.15
N ALA A 216 2.09 3.92 -8.93
CA ALA A 216 1.63 4.84 -7.91
C ALA A 216 0.60 5.80 -8.50
N ALA A 217 -0.68 5.39 -8.55
CA ALA A 217 -1.71 6.11 -9.31
C ALA A 217 -1.83 7.59 -8.92
N ILE A 218 -1.75 7.92 -7.62
CA ILE A 218 -1.86 9.30 -7.13
C ILE A 218 -0.64 10.13 -7.53
N THR A 219 0.57 9.64 -7.28
CA THR A 219 1.78 10.39 -7.64
C THR A 219 1.99 10.43 -9.15
N ALA A 220 1.55 9.41 -9.88
CA ALA A 220 1.55 9.41 -11.34
C ALA A 220 0.66 10.53 -11.90
N ALA A 221 -0.49 10.83 -11.29
CA ALA A 221 -1.31 11.97 -11.71
C ALA A 221 -0.55 13.30 -11.59
N ILE A 222 0.14 13.51 -10.46
CA ILE A 222 0.95 14.72 -10.21
C ILE A 222 2.09 14.82 -11.22
N MET A 223 2.80 13.71 -11.46
CA MET A 223 3.96 13.71 -12.37
C MET A 223 3.58 13.73 -13.86
N ALA A 224 2.38 13.29 -14.20
CA ALA A 224 1.84 13.38 -15.56
C ALA A 224 1.12 14.71 -15.83
N SER A 225 0.90 15.55 -14.82
CA SER A 225 0.19 16.81 -14.96
C SER A 225 1.05 17.90 -15.64
N PRO A 226 0.42 18.96 -16.21
CA PRO A 226 1.15 20.11 -16.75
C PRO A 226 2.02 20.86 -15.73
N GLU A 227 1.76 20.69 -14.42
CA GLU A 227 2.55 21.31 -13.36
C GLU A 227 3.97 20.73 -13.29
N ALA A 228 4.15 19.46 -13.68
CA ALA A 228 5.45 18.82 -13.70
C ALA A 228 6.33 19.35 -14.84
N ASN A 229 5.75 19.54 -16.02
CA ASN A 229 6.38 20.21 -17.16
C ASN A 229 5.30 20.64 -18.17
N PRO A 230 5.36 21.87 -18.72
CA PRO A 230 4.45 22.28 -19.79
C PRO A 230 4.53 21.36 -21.02
N ASP A 231 5.73 20.87 -21.34
CA ASP A 231 5.96 19.94 -22.46
C ASP A 231 5.63 18.49 -22.04
N PRO A 232 4.57 17.87 -22.61
CA PRO A 232 4.19 16.49 -22.28
C PRO A 232 5.29 15.48 -22.66
N ALA A 233 6.17 15.76 -23.61
CA ALA A 233 7.27 14.86 -23.97
C ALA A 233 8.40 14.85 -22.92
N LYS A 234 8.37 15.74 -21.92
CA LYS A 234 9.40 15.89 -20.89
C LYS A 234 8.95 15.58 -19.47
N ARG A 235 7.66 15.31 -19.24
CA ARG A 235 7.12 15.02 -17.89
C ARG A 235 7.72 13.77 -17.24
N TRP A 236 8.27 12.84 -18.03
CA TRP A 236 8.99 11.66 -17.54
C TRP A 236 10.18 12.01 -16.62
N VAL A 237 10.75 13.21 -16.73
CA VAL A 237 11.81 13.70 -15.85
C VAL A 237 11.36 13.76 -14.39
N ALA A 238 10.10 14.12 -14.12
CA ALA A 238 9.58 14.16 -12.74
C ALA A 238 9.68 12.77 -12.08
N THR A 239 9.31 11.73 -12.83
CA THR A 239 9.41 10.35 -12.34
C THR A 239 10.85 9.91 -12.16
N LEU A 240 11.75 10.28 -13.08
CA LEU A 240 13.19 10.02 -12.91
C LEU A 240 13.71 10.67 -11.63
N THR A 241 13.42 11.95 -11.41
CA THR A 241 13.84 12.70 -10.22
C THR A 241 13.29 12.05 -8.95
N SER A 242 12.04 11.61 -8.96
CA SER A 242 11.45 10.83 -7.87
C SER A 242 12.22 9.52 -7.63
N GLY A 243 12.62 8.82 -8.69
CA GLY A 243 13.43 7.60 -8.59
C GLY A 243 14.80 7.82 -7.95
N VAL A 244 15.49 8.91 -8.30
CA VAL A 244 16.75 9.33 -7.66
C VAL A 244 16.49 9.67 -6.19
N GLY A 245 15.44 10.44 -5.91
CA GLY A 245 15.02 10.77 -4.54
C GLY A 245 14.76 9.53 -3.68
N TYR A 246 14.11 8.51 -4.22
CA TYR A 246 13.88 7.24 -3.51
C TYR A 246 15.19 6.52 -3.16
N ILE A 247 16.20 6.54 -4.03
CA ILE A 247 17.51 5.94 -3.73
C ILE A 247 18.18 6.70 -2.60
N VAL A 248 18.20 8.04 -2.66
CA VAL A 248 18.79 8.89 -1.62
C VAL A 248 18.08 8.69 -0.28
N LEU A 249 16.74 8.66 -0.26
CA LEU A 249 15.97 8.37 0.95
C LEU A 249 16.23 6.96 1.49
N GLY A 250 16.42 5.98 0.59
CA GLY A 250 16.78 4.61 0.96
C GLY A 250 18.13 4.51 1.68
N LEU A 251 19.08 5.41 1.42
CA LEU A 251 20.33 5.48 2.19
C LEU A 251 20.11 5.90 3.65
N GLY A 252 18.97 6.53 3.95
CA GLY A 252 18.54 6.85 5.32
C GLY A 252 17.86 5.68 6.06
N ALA A 253 17.75 4.50 5.45
CA ALA A 253 17.02 3.37 6.05
C ALA A 253 17.56 2.95 7.43
N GLY A 254 18.87 3.00 7.66
CA GLY A 254 19.44 2.66 8.97
C GLY A 254 18.97 3.59 10.08
N VAL A 255 18.84 4.90 9.81
CA VAL A 255 18.29 5.87 10.77
C VAL A 255 16.82 5.58 11.05
N ALA A 256 16.03 5.25 10.02
CA ALA A 256 14.63 4.88 10.17
C ALA A 256 14.48 3.59 11.00
N THR A 257 15.31 2.58 10.75
CA THR A 257 15.33 1.33 11.53
C THR A 257 15.68 1.60 12.99
N ALA A 258 16.73 2.38 13.26
CA ALA A 258 17.11 2.74 14.63
C ALA A 258 15.97 3.46 15.38
N LEU A 259 15.28 4.38 14.69
CA LEU A 259 14.12 5.08 15.25
C LEU A 259 12.98 4.12 15.59
N VAL A 260 12.66 3.18 14.70
CA VAL A 260 11.60 2.18 14.91
C VAL A 260 11.96 1.25 16.07
N THR A 261 13.21 0.79 16.14
CA THR A 261 13.69 -0.09 17.23
C THR A 261 13.67 0.60 18.59
N ALA A 262 13.93 1.90 18.63
CA ALA A 262 13.90 2.70 19.86
C ALA A 262 12.48 3.14 20.27
N SER A 263 11.48 3.00 19.38
CA SER A 263 10.13 3.49 19.60
C SER A 263 9.23 2.45 20.28
N PRO A 264 8.30 2.87 21.16
CA PRO A 264 7.13 2.07 21.46
C PRO A 264 6.40 1.72 20.14
N PRO A 265 6.06 0.44 19.88
CA PRO A 265 5.46 0.03 18.61
C PRO A 265 4.18 0.78 18.24
N ILE A 266 3.39 1.17 19.25
CA ILE A 266 2.13 1.89 19.06
C ILE A 266 2.33 3.29 18.46
N ILE A 267 3.46 3.96 18.75
CA ILE A 267 3.76 5.30 18.20
C ILE A 267 4.06 5.21 16.70
N ILE A 268 4.82 4.21 16.26
CA ILE A 268 5.10 3.99 14.83
C ILE A 268 3.80 3.70 14.07
N THR A 269 2.97 2.80 14.62
CA THR A 269 1.66 2.48 14.03
C THR A 269 0.73 3.70 14.02
N ALA A 270 0.77 4.57 15.04
CA ALA A 270 -0.01 5.81 15.09
C ALA A 270 0.43 6.83 14.03
N VAL A 271 1.73 7.05 13.83
CA VAL A 271 2.22 7.89 12.72
C VAL A 271 1.72 7.36 11.38
N ALA A 272 1.82 6.04 11.17
CA ALA A 272 1.29 5.39 9.98
C ALA A 272 -0.22 5.58 9.85
N GLY A 273 -0.99 5.46 10.94
CA GLY A 273 -2.42 5.70 10.97
C GLY A 273 -2.79 7.10 10.51
N LEU A 274 -2.13 8.14 11.03
CA LEU A 274 -2.34 9.52 10.58
C LEU A 274 -2.03 9.72 9.10
N ALA A 275 -0.99 9.05 8.59
CA ALA A 275 -0.63 9.08 7.17
C ALA A 275 -1.65 8.36 6.26
N LEU A 276 -2.36 7.36 6.80
CA LEU A 276 -3.27 6.49 6.06
C LEU A 276 -4.74 6.93 6.11
N LEU A 277 -5.10 7.93 6.93
CA LEU A 277 -6.48 8.42 7.03
C LEU A 277 -7.08 8.80 5.68
N GLY A 278 -6.34 9.52 4.83
CA GLY A 278 -6.83 9.88 3.48
C GLY A 278 -7.06 8.66 2.57
N ALA A 279 -6.19 7.63 2.69
CA ALA A 279 -6.36 6.38 1.97
C ALA A 279 -7.59 5.61 2.47
N LEU A 280 -7.83 5.59 3.79
CA LEU A 280 -9.03 5.00 4.38
C LEU A 280 -10.30 5.71 3.89
N THR A 281 -10.34 7.04 3.95
CA THR A 281 -11.48 7.85 3.48
C THR A 281 -11.80 7.56 2.01
N THR A 282 -10.77 7.56 1.15
CA THR A 282 -10.93 7.25 -0.28
C THR A 282 -11.44 5.83 -0.50
N SER A 283 -10.91 4.85 0.25
CA SER A 283 -11.30 3.44 0.11
C SER A 283 -12.74 3.20 0.56
N ILE A 284 -13.17 3.80 1.67
CA ILE A 284 -14.56 3.73 2.15
C ILE A 284 -15.49 4.38 1.13
N GLY A 285 -15.15 5.58 0.65
CA GLY A 285 -15.95 6.27 -0.36
C GLY A 285 -16.13 5.43 -1.63
N ALA A 286 -15.03 4.88 -2.16
CA ALA A 286 -15.05 4.01 -3.34
C ALA A 286 -15.81 2.69 -3.11
N ALA A 287 -15.78 2.15 -1.89
CA ALA A 287 -16.48 0.92 -1.53
C ALA A 287 -18.01 1.10 -1.48
N LEU A 288 -18.48 2.27 -1.01
CA LEU A 288 -19.89 2.56 -0.76
C LEU A 288 -20.57 3.39 -1.88
N ASP A 289 -19.82 3.71 -2.92
CA ASP A 289 -20.23 4.54 -4.06
C ASP A 289 -21.50 3.98 -4.75
N ASP A 290 -21.50 2.69 -5.11
CA ASP A 290 -22.66 2.04 -5.73
C ASP A 290 -23.61 1.46 -4.67
N ALA A 291 -24.81 2.04 -4.56
CA ALA A 291 -25.85 1.62 -3.64
C ALA A 291 -26.19 0.13 -3.73
N ARG A 292 -26.09 -0.48 -4.92
CA ARG A 292 -26.42 -1.90 -5.15
C ARG A 292 -25.41 -2.85 -4.49
N HIS A 293 -24.20 -2.39 -4.24
CA HIS A 293 -23.09 -3.19 -3.72
C HIS A 293 -22.68 -2.81 -2.30
N ARG A 294 -23.40 -1.91 -1.62
CA ARG A 294 -23.08 -1.49 -0.25
C ARG A 294 -23.07 -2.64 0.75
N LEU A 295 -24.03 -3.57 0.67
CA LEU A 295 -24.05 -4.74 1.55
C LEU A 295 -22.82 -5.63 1.34
N THR A 296 -22.45 -5.89 0.08
CA THR A 296 -21.21 -6.58 -0.29
C THR A 296 -20.00 -5.87 0.30
N ALA A 297 -19.90 -4.55 0.11
CA ALA A 297 -18.79 -3.76 0.59
C ALA A 297 -18.67 -3.80 2.12
N ILE A 298 -19.77 -3.60 2.86
CA ILE A 298 -19.75 -3.66 4.33
C ILE A 298 -19.40 -5.07 4.83
N ALA A 299 -19.93 -6.12 4.20
CA ALA A 299 -19.58 -7.49 4.58
C ALA A 299 -18.08 -7.77 4.38
N THR A 300 -17.51 -7.38 3.24
CA THR A 300 -16.07 -7.48 3.00
C THR A 300 -15.28 -6.66 4.02
N PHE A 301 -15.66 -5.41 4.25
CA PHE A 301 -15.01 -4.52 5.20
C PHE A 301 -14.96 -5.12 6.61
N LEU A 302 -16.10 -5.58 7.14
CA LEU A 302 -16.19 -6.12 8.49
C LEU A 302 -15.36 -7.39 8.66
N VAL A 303 -15.44 -8.32 7.69
CA VAL A 303 -14.64 -9.55 7.74
C VAL A 303 -13.15 -9.19 7.72
N THR A 304 -12.72 -8.31 6.81
CA THR A 304 -11.32 -7.92 6.71
C THR A 304 -10.84 -7.18 7.97
N ALA A 305 -11.62 -6.22 8.47
CA ALA A 305 -11.30 -5.41 9.66
C ALA A 305 -11.26 -6.23 10.95
N SER A 306 -11.92 -7.39 10.99
CA SER A 306 -11.97 -8.25 12.18
C SER A 306 -10.60 -8.78 12.60
N GLY A 307 -9.64 -8.87 11.68
CA GLY A 307 -8.33 -9.49 11.93
C GLY A 307 -8.38 -11.00 12.20
N VAL A 308 -9.56 -11.63 12.13
CA VAL A 308 -9.73 -13.05 12.46
C VAL A 308 -9.05 -13.93 11.42
N ALA A 309 -8.28 -14.91 11.89
CA ALA A 309 -7.78 -16.00 11.08
C ALA A 309 -8.68 -17.23 11.22
N VAL A 310 -9.07 -17.83 10.09
CA VAL A 310 -9.84 -19.08 10.05
C VAL A 310 -9.06 -20.10 9.23
N ALA A 311 -8.87 -21.30 9.79
CA ALA A 311 -8.07 -22.37 9.18
C ALA A 311 -6.63 -21.94 8.80
N GLY A 312 -6.01 -21.07 9.60
CA GLY A 312 -4.67 -20.53 9.33
C GLY A 312 -4.61 -19.44 8.25
N ILE A 313 -5.75 -19.01 7.70
CA ILE A 313 -5.84 -17.98 6.67
C ILE A 313 -6.43 -16.71 7.26
N GLY A 314 -5.76 -15.58 7.03
CA GLY A 314 -6.11 -14.27 7.58
C GLY A 314 -7.34 -13.63 6.96
N SER A 315 -7.84 -12.60 7.65
CA SER A 315 -9.10 -11.93 7.37
C SER A 315 -9.20 -11.27 6.00
N ALA A 316 -8.08 -10.83 5.42
CA ALA A 316 -8.07 -10.18 4.11
C ALA A 316 -8.53 -11.13 2.99
N PHE A 317 -8.04 -12.37 2.99
CA PHE A 317 -8.51 -13.40 2.06
C PHE A 317 -9.99 -13.71 2.28
N TRP A 318 -10.40 -13.92 3.53
CA TRP A 318 -11.80 -14.21 3.85
C TRP A 318 -12.74 -13.07 3.47
N GLY A 319 -12.32 -11.81 3.60
CA GLY A 319 -13.11 -10.66 3.16
C GLY A 319 -13.38 -10.65 1.66
N LEU A 320 -12.40 -11.07 0.85
CA LEU A 320 -12.58 -11.26 -0.60
C LEU A 320 -13.59 -12.37 -0.89
N VAL A 321 -13.44 -13.53 -0.22
CA VAL A 321 -14.32 -14.69 -0.42
C VAL A 321 -15.76 -14.34 -0.03
N VAL A 322 -15.96 -13.79 1.16
CA VAL A 322 -17.29 -13.37 1.65
C VAL A 322 -17.86 -12.29 0.75
N GLY A 323 -17.07 -11.30 0.35
CA GLY A 323 -17.47 -10.28 -0.61
C GLY A 323 -17.97 -10.87 -1.92
N GLY A 324 -17.19 -11.79 -2.50
CA GLY A 324 -17.55 -12.49 -3.73
C GLY A 324 -18.86 -13.27 -3.59
N ILE A 325 -19.02 -14.02 -2.51
CA ILE A 325 -20.24 -14.79 -2.22
C ILE A 325 -21.45 -13.86 -2.10
N VAL A 326 -21.36 -12.79 -1.27
CA VAL A 326 -22.46 -11.85 -1.07
C VAL A 326 -22.80 -11.13 -2.37
N MET A 327 -21.80 -10.75 -3.17
CA MET A 327 -22.03 -10.13 -4.48
C MET A 327 -22.76 -11.07 -5.43
N LEU A 328 -22.32 -12.33 -5.55
CA LEU A 328 -22.97 -13.32 -6.41
C LEU A 328 -24.40 -13.64 -5.96
N TRP A 329 -24.63 -13.67 -4.65
CA TRP A 329 -25.96 -13.92 -4.09
C TRP A 329 -26.92 -12.77 -4.36
N THR A 330 -26.47 -11.53 -4.16
CA THR A 330 -27.32 -10.33 -4.30
C THR A 330 -27.55 -9.92 -5.75
N THR A 331 -26.62 -10.21 -6.65
CA THR A 331 -26.77 -9.94 -8.10
C THR A 331 -27.67 -10.97 -8.82
N ARG A 332 -27.96 -12.12 -8.21
CA ARG A 332 -28.85 -13.16 -8.74
C ARG A 332 -30.34 -12.91 -8.52
N ARG A 333 -30.76 -11.79 -7.91
CA ARG A 333 -32.19 -11.43 -7.86
C ARG A 333 -32.65 -10.97 -9.25
N PRO A 334 -33.62 -11.65 -9.89
CA PRO A 334 -34.30 -11.11 -11.07
C PRO A 334 -34.95 -9.77 -10.69
N ARG A 335 -34.87 -8.78 -11.57
CA ARG A 335 -35.77 -7.62 -11.52
C ARG A 335 -37.20 -8.15 -11.66
N THR A 336 -37.91 -8.34 -10.55
CA THR A 336 -39.36 -8.19 -10.57
C THR A 336 -39.64 -6.71 -10.56
N GLU A 337 -39.68 -6.09 -11.74
CA GLU A 337 -40.55 -4.94 -11.95
C GLU A 337 -41.99 -5.48 -11.92
N PRO A 338 -42.87 -4.99 -11.04
CA PRO A 338 -44.27 -4.96 -11.36
C PRO A 338 -44.46 -3.81 -12.36
N ASP A 339 -44.75 -4.15 -13.61
CA ASP A 339 -45.54 -3.26 -14.47
C ASP A 339 -46.90 -3.07 -13.78
N ALA A 340 -47.18 -1.85 -13.33
CA ALA A 340 -48.53 -1.30 -13.12
C ALA A 340 -48.46 0.23 -13.05
#